data_AF-A0A918C4I7-F1
#
_entry.id   AF-A0A918C4I7-F1
#
_cell.length_a   1.000
_cell.length_b   1.000
_cell.length_c   1.000
_cell.angle_alpha   90.00
_cell.angle_beta   90.00
_cell.angle_gamma   90.00
#
_symmetry.space_group_name_H-M   'P 1'
#
loop_
_entity.id
_entity.type
_entity.pdbx_description
1 polymer ?
#
loop_
_entity_poly.entity_id
_entity_poly.type
_entity_poly.pdbx_seq_one_letter_code
_entity_poly.pdbx_strand_id
1 'polypeptide(L)'
;MGDAKRRKQLGLMPTSVPFEVLADREGTLTPVRLPTDETQRRQITETLRIVTPGGAGWDQIYRTQYVQAGLPEERLFTREDVEKIPVPPYRRFVGELVTWPAGTQPPLTSQNVPVEDSEQMWLHLRQRQHAFEAGQWLEFPEPESFQQMMQYLLQHPASELQGELKGRYTAEQTHDGTLTWTPELPGDLRSEFDELARDWHGNTPEAWAEIHAEMIAYDETADPDAVPVAMRTTFELREPAPLRSLTNTPLSTVNGLDVLPVSDERFYSLDGQTWQPYPDVEDENDELDGIDFDDLEMFGVTVWADGRTEWPDDTVPDARAEKLRADLLAYTGAGNEGAWALYADRTLRSFYDLEDQPDKLLPLPKAIRLSVPFDYLEDETLILDALILEDEITFDGETWFDLYEDLPDDF
;
A
#
# COMPACT_ATOMS: atom_id res chain seq x y z
N MET A 1 -8.28 21.57 35.82
CA MET A 1 -7.32 20.44 35.68
C MET A 1 -7.41 20.03 34.21
N GLY A 2 -6.34 20.19 33.43
CA GLY A 2 -6.41 20.00 31.97
C GLY A 2 -6.70 18.55 31.58
N ASP A 3 -7.48 18.36 30.52
CA ASP A 3 -7.99 17.06 30.09
C ASP A 3 -6.88 16.03 29.82
N ALA A 4 -5.73 16.48 29.30
CA ALA A 4 -4.52 15.68 29.12
C ALA A 4 -3.95 15.11 30.43
N LYS A 5 -4.03 15.84 31.55
CA LYS A 5 -3.60 15.33 32.87
C LYS A 5 -4.55 14.26 33.41
N ARG A 6 -5.85 14.38 33.11
CA ARG A 6 -6.88 13.43 33.51
C ARG A 6 -6.76 12.13 32.70
N ARG A 7 -6.54 12.21 31.38
CA ARG A 7 -6.26 11.06 30.49
C ARG A 7 -4.98 10.32 30.87
N LYS A 8 -3.90 11.05 31.19
CA LYS A 8 -2.64 10.45 31.68
C LYS A 8 -2.81 9.68 33.01
N GLN A 9 -3.67 10.16 33.92
CA GLN A 9 -3.97 9.44 35.16
C GLN A 9 -4.85 8.20 34.97
N LEU A 10 -5.61 8.14 33.87
CA LEU A 10 -6.48 7.02 33.51
C LEU A 10 -5.80 5.96 32.63
N GLY A 11 -4.51 6.12 32.30
CA GLY A 11 -3.79 5.19 31.41
C GLY A 11 -4.22 5.27 29.95
N LEU A 12 -4.92 6.34 29.55
CA LEU A 12 -5.46 6.54 28.19
C LEU A 12 -4.48 7.25 27.24
N MET A 13 -3.22 7.46 27.67
CA MET A 13 -2.19 8.09 26.83
C MET A 13 -1.23 7.02 26.33
N PRO A 14 -0.87 7.02 25.05
CA PRO A 14 0.15 6.12 24.54
C PRO A 14 1.47 6.38 25.29
N THR A 15 2.19 5.29 25.58
CA THR A 15 3.53 5.35 26.16
C THR A 15 4.55 5.16 25.05
N SER A 16 5.51 6.07 24.93
CA SER A 16 6.54 6.02 23.90
C SER A 16 7.95 5.87 24.49
N VAL A 17 8.77 5.06 23.82
CA VAL A 17 10.14 4.75 24.23
C VAL A 17 11.08 4.99 23.05
N PRO A 18 11.99 5.97 23.11
CA PRO A 18 12.80 6.35 21.95
C PRO A 18 13.90 5.34 21.67
N PHE A 19 14.21 5.16 20.39
CA PHE A 19 15.33 4.34 19.91
C PHE A 19 16.08 5.01 18.76
N GLU A 20 17.30 4.51 18.53
CA GLU A 20 18.16 4.84 17.41
C GLU A 20 19.00 3.62 17.02
N VAL A 21 18.90 3.23 15.75
CA VAL A 21 19.57 2.04 15.20
C VAL A 21 20.20 2.40 13.86
N LEU A 22 21.42 1.90 13.63
CA LEU A 22 22.07 1.90 12.32
C LEU A 22 21.85 0.55 11.66
N ALA A 23 21.62 0.54 10.36
CA ALA A 23 21.62 -0.67 9.55
C ALA A 23 22.68 -0.54 8.46
N ASP A 24 23.34 -1.64 8.13
CA ASP A 24 24.17 -1.76 6.94
C ASP A 24 23.42 -2.46 5.80
N ARG A 25 24.06 -2.48 4.62
CA ARG A 25 23.50 -3.06 3.39
C ARG A 25 23.19 -4.54 3.51
N GLU A 26 23.87 -5.26 4.40
CA GLU A 26 23.64 -6.67 4.69
C GLU A 26 22.42 -6.88 5.62
N GLY A 27 21.80 -5.80 6.13
CA GLY A 27 20.68 -5.86 7.06
C GLY A 27 21.11 -6.01 8.53
N THR A 28 22.40 -5.85 8.83
CA THR A 28 22.91 -5.93 10.20
C THR A 28 22.52 -4.68 10.98
N LEU A 29 21.76 -4.87 12.05
CA LEU A 29 21.36 -3.79 12.93
C LEU A 29 22.39 -3.55 14.04
N THR A 30 22.93 -2.33 14.10
CA THR A 30 23.84 -1.84 15.14
C THR A 30 23.10 -0.83 16.02
N PRO A 31 22.83 -1.14 17.30
CA PRO A 31 22.13 -0.21 18.17
C PRO A 31 23.01 0.97 18.58
N VAL A 32 22.48 2.19 18.41
CA VAL A 32 23.09 3.42 18.94
C VAL A 32 22.46 3.77 20.27
N ARG A 33 21.12 3.69 20.33
CA ARG A 33 20.32 3.90 21.53
C ARG A 33 19.14 2.96 21.52
N LEU A 34 19.02 2.15 22.57
CA LEU A 34 17.87 1.28 22.78
C LEU A 34 17.37 1.42 24.23
N PRO A 35 16.11 1.04 24.51
CA PRO A 35 15.63 0.90 25.88
C PRO A 35 16.47 -0.09 26.70
N THR A 36 16.44 0.08 28.02
CA THR A 36 17.09 -0.84 28.95
C THR A 36 16.32 -2.16 29.08
N ASP A 37 15.00 -2.13 28.85
CA ASP A 37 14.13 -3.29 28.92
C ASP A 37 14.40 -4.27 27.76
N GLU A 38 14.68 -5.53 28.09
CA GLU A 38 15.11 -6.54 27.13
C GLU A 38 14.02 -6.91 26.11
N THR A 39 12.77 -6.99 26.56
CA THR A 39 11.62 -7.28 25.70
C THR A 39 11.45 -6.18 24.67
N GLN A 40 11.49 -4.92 25.09
CA GLN A 40 11.39 -3.77 24.18
C GLN A 40 12.55 -3.73 23.17
N ARG A 41 13.79 -4.02 23.60
CA ARG A 41 14.93 -4.10 22.66
C ARG A 41 14.72 -5.16 21.60
N ARG A 42 14.25 -6.34 22.02
CA ARG A 42 13.99 -7.47 21.13
C ARG A 42 12.92 -7.09 20.11
N GLN A 43 11.78 -6.56 20.58
CA GLN A 43 10.69 -6.09 19.72
C GLN A 43 11.17 -5.05 18.69
N ILE A 44 11.91 -4.02 19.12
CA ILE A 44 12.46 -3.01 18.19
C ILE A 44 13.37 -3.68 17.15
N THR A 45 14.24 -4.59 17.57
CA THR A 45 15.22 -5.23 16.67
C THR A 45 14.55 -6.19 15.69
N GLU A 46 13.60 -7.00 16.15
CA GLU A 46 12.84 -7.95 15.31
C GLU A 46 11.97 -7.19 14.30
N THR A 47 11.20 -6.20 14.74
CA THR A 47 10.38 -5.39 13.82
C THR A 47 11.23 -4.62 12.81
N LEU A 48 12.39 -4.07 13.21
CA LEU A 48 13.29 -3.39 12.27
C LEU A 48 13.91 -4.35 11.23
N ARG A 49 14.17 -5.62 11.59
CA ARG A 49 14.66 -6.63 10.64
C ARG A 49 13.62 -6.96 9.57
N ILE A 50 12.34 -7.03 9.96
CA ILE A 50 11.23 -7.27 9.02
C ILE A 50 11.16 -6.15 7.97
N VAL A 51 11.31 -4.89 8.38
CA VAL A 51 11.17 -3.74 7.47
C VAL A 51 12.47 -3.28 6.81
N THR A 52 13.61 -3.90 7.14
CA THR A 52 14.93 -3.54 6.60
C THR A 52 15.58 -4.77 5.96
N PRO A 53 15.20 -5.14 4.73
CA PRO A 53 15.86 -6.21 4.01
C PRO A 53 17.32 -5.86 3.74
N GLY A 54 18.17 -6.87 3.80
CA GLY A 54 19.57 -6.79 3.38
C GLY A 54 19.76 -7.11 1.89
N GLY A 55 21.00 -7.04 1.43
CA GLY A 55 21.41 -7.49 0.10
C GLY A 55 20.70 -6.74 -1.04
N ALA A 56 20.15 -7.47 -2.00
CA ALA A 56 19.44 -6.88 -3.13
C ALA A 56 18.15 -6.14 -2.72
N GLY A 57 17.45 -6.60 -1.68
CA GLY A 57 16.26 -5.92 -1.15
C GLY A 57 16.58 -4.54 -0.55
N TRP A 58 17.79 -4.38 0.01
CA TRP A 58 18.27 -3.07 0.44
C TRP A 58 18.32 -2.09 -0.74
N ASP A 59 18.94 -2.51 -1.83
CA ASP A 59 19.08 -1.70 -3.05
C ASP A 59 17.73 -1.34 -3.64
N GLN A 60 16.85 -2.33 -3.79
CA GLN A 60 15.49 -2.15 -4.33
C GLN A 60 14.71 -1.11 -3.51
N ILE A 61 14.66 -1.26 -2.18
CA ILE A 61 13.93 -0.32 -1.33
C ILE A 61 14.50 1.11 -1.44
N TYR A 62 15.83 1.25 -1.46
CA TYR A 62 16.45 2.57 -1.59
C TYR A 62 16.06 3.23 -2.90
N ARG A 63 16.22 2.51 -4.02
CA ARG A 63 15.97 3.05 -5.36
C ARG A 63 14.48 3.34 -5.57
N THR A 64 13.61 2.51 -5.02
CA THR A 64 12.15 2.78 -5.01
C THR A 64 11.86 4.08 -4.28
N GLN A 65 12.42 4.28 -3.07
CA GLN A 65 12.23 5.52 -2.30
C GLN A 65 12.85 6.73 -3.00
N TYR A 66 13.98 6.56 -3.68
CA TYR A 66 14.63 7.60 -4.46
C TYR A 66 13.75 8.05 -5.63
N VAL A 67 13.15 7.10 -6.36
CA VAL A 67 12.19 7.38 -7.45
C VAL A 67 10.91 8.01 -6.90
N GLN A 68 10.36 7.47 -5.82
CA GLN A 68 9.19 8.02 -5.11
C GLN A 68 9.41 9.47 -4.67
N ALA A 69 10.62 9.82 -4.25
CA ALA A 69 10.98 11.19 -3.87
C ALA A 69 11.14 12.15 -5.07
N GLY A 70 10.86 11.71 -6.31
CA GLY A 70 10.96 12.53 -7.51
C GLY A 70 12.40 12.94 -7.86
N LEU A 71 13.40 12.23 -7.33
CA LEU A 71 14.81 12.58 -7.48
C LEU A 71 15.47 12.19 -8.82
N PRO A 72 14.98 11.22 -9.62
CA PRO A 72 15.58 10.94 -10.92
C PRO A 72 15.55 12.16 -11.84
N GLU A 73 16.69 12.56 -12.39
CA GLU A 73 16.78 13.65 -13.37
C GLU A 73 16.18 13.26 -14.73
N GLU A 74 16.15 11.96 -15.04
CA GLU A 74 15.64 11.38 -16.28
C GLU A 74 14.68 10.22 -15.97
N ARG A 75 13.71 10.00 -16.85
CA ARG A 75 12.79 8.86 -16.75
C ARG A 75 13.55 7.55 -16.98
N LEU A 76 13.40 6.58 -16.08
CA LEU A 76 14.15 5.31 -16.13
C LEU A 76 13.30 4.26 -16.87
N PHE A 77 13.90 3.59 -17.85
CA PHE A 77 13.20 2.59 -18.67
C PHE A 77 13.78 1.18 -18.51
N THR A 78 15.05 1.08 -18.14
CA THR A 78 15.75 -0.19 -18.07
C THR A 78 16.30 -0.45 -16.67
N ARG A 79 16.61 -1.72 -16.39
CA ARG A 79 17.34 -2.12 -15.18
C ARG A 79 18.65 -1.34 -15.03
N GLU A 80 19.38 -1.18 -16.13
CA GLU A 80 20.64 -0.44 -16.15
C GLU A 80 20.47 1.04 -15.76
N ASP A 81 19.34 1.66 -16.12
CA ASP A 81 19.03 3.04 -15.72
C ASP A 81 18.79 3.15 -14.21
N VAL A 82 18.01 2.22 -13.65
CA VAL A 82 17.75 2.15 -12.21
C VAL A 82 19.04 1.86 -11.45
N GLU A 83 19.89 0.98 -11.98
CA GLU A 83 21.15 0.59 -11.34
C GLU A 83 22.20 1.71 -11.28
N LYS A 84 22.09 2.74 -12.14
CA LYS A 84 22.91 3.96 -12.05
C LYS A 84 22.63 4.75 -10.77
N ILE A 85 21.47 4.59 -10.15
CA ILE A 85 21.18 5.21 -8.84
C ILE A 85 22.09 4.56 -7.80
N PRO A 86 23.04 5.32 -7.21
CA PRO A 86 23.97 4.77 -6.24
C PRO A 86 23.21 4.46 -4.96
N VAL A 87 23.55 3.35 -4.30
CA VAL A 87 22.90 2.93 -3.07
C VAL A 87 23.82 3.16 -1.86
N PRO A 88 23.34 3.80 -0.78
CA PRO A 88 24.14 4.06 0.42
C PRO A 88 24.38 2.74 1.17
N PRO A 89 25.59 2.50 1.73
CA PRO A 89 25.87 1.34 2.56
C PRO A 89 25.24 1.42 3.95
N TYR A 90 24.80 2.60 4.41
CA TYR A 90 24.23 2.77 5.75
C TYR A 90 22.88 3.49 5.76
N ARG A 91 22.01 3.05 6.68
CA ARG A 91 20.77 3.72 7.07
C ARG A 91 20.75 3.96 8.57
N ARG A 92 20.11 5.05 8.97
CA ARG A 92 19.85 5.38 10.37
C ARG A 92 18.35 5.52 10.58
N PHE A 93 17.84 4.77 11.53
CA PHE A 93 16.45 4.81 11.96
C PHE A 93 16.39 5.52 13.32
N VAL A 94 15.59 6.57 13.39
CA VAL A 94 15.28 7.27 14.65
C VAL A 94 13.78 7.22 14.86
N GLY A 95 13.35 6.71 16.01
CA GLY A 95 11.94 6.49 16.24
C GLY A 95 11.59 6.24 17.70
N GLU A 96 10.38 5.77 17.90
CA GLU A 96 9.80 5.48 19.19
C GLU A 96 9.02 4.15 19.13
N LEU A 97 9.21 3.27 20.11
CA LEU A 97 8.29 2.17 20.35
C LEU A 97 7.10 2.73 21.14
N VAL A 98 5.93 2.71 20.53
CA VAL A 98 4.69 3.27 21.08
C VAL A 98 3.75 2.14 21.48
N THR A 99 3.26 2.17 22.70
CA THR A 99 2.18 1.30 23.18
C THR A 99 0.89 2.09 23.27
N TRP A 100 -0.10 1.71 22.46
CA TRP A 100 -1.42 2.33 22.41
C TRP A 100 -2.39 1.67 23.39
N PRO A 101 -3.39 2.41 23.88
CA PRO A 101 -4.52 1.80 24.59
C PRO A 101 -5.26 0.78 23.72
N ALA A 102 -5.86 -0.24 24.34
CA ALA A 102 -6.67 -1.23 23.64
C ALA A 102 -7.77 -0.57 22.78
N GLY A 103 -7.96 -1.08 21.56
CA GLY A 103 -8.95 -0.56 20.60
C GLY A 103 -8.54 0.75 19.92
N THR A 104 -7.29 1.21 20.10
CA THR A 104 -6.73 2.35 19.37
C THR A 104 -5.54 1.85 18.54
N GLN A 105 -5.61 2.03 17.23
CA GLN A 105 -4.51 1.70 16.32
C GLN A 105 -4.13 2.96 15.53
N PRO A 106 -2.83 3.27 15.41
CA PRO A 106 -2.39 4.28 14.47
C PRO A 106 -2.66 3.78 13.04
N PRO A 107 -2.84 4.68 12.06
CA PRO A 107 -2.91 4.27 10.67
C PRO A 107 -1.62 3.54 10.28
N LEU A 108 -1.75 2.45 9.54
CA LEU A 108 -0.64 1.75 8.89
C LEU A 108 -0.01 2.70 7.88
N THR A 109 1.22 3.11 8.14
CA THR A 109 1.98 3.97 7.24
C THR A 109 3.43 3.52 7.21
N SER A 110 4.22 4.03 6.27
CA SER A 110 5.67 3.80 6.24
C SER A 110 6.39 4.30 7.51
N GLN A 111 5.74 5.14 8.31
CA GLN A 111 6.21 5.62 9.60
C GLN A 111 5.67 4.82 10.79
N ASN A 112 4.60 4.01 10.65
CA ASN A 112 3.99 3.24 11.72
C ASN A 112 4.01 1.75 11.38
N VAL A 113 4.93 1.02 11.99
CA VAL A 113 5.11 -0.42 11.75
C VAL A 113 4.55 -1.20 12.94
N PRO A 114 3.63 -2.16 12.75
CA PRO A 114 3.13 -2.99 13.83
C PRO A 114 4.25 -3.89 14.38
N VAL A 115 4.25 -4.10 15.70
CA VAL A 115 5.15 -5.08 16.34
C VAL A 115 4.47 -6.44 16.30
N GLU A 116 5.17 -7.44 15.76
CA GLU A 116 4.72 -8.83 15.72
C GLU A 116 4.31 -9.32 17.13
N ASP A 117 3.26 -10.14 17.19
CA ASP A 117 2.64 -10.63 18.43
C ASP A 117 2.07 -9.53 19.35
N SER A 118 1.80 -8.33 18.84
CA SER A 118 1.19 -7.25 19.63
C SER A 118 0.18 -6.41 18.87
N GLU A 119 -1.07 -6.42 19.34
CA GLU A 119 -2.14 -5.56 18.82
C GLU A 119 -2.00 -4.09 19.25
N GLN A 120 -1.15 -3.81 20.24
CA GLN A 120 -1.05 -2.51 20.92
C GLN A 120 0.28 -1.81 20.72
N MET A 121 1.31 -2.51 20.22
CA MET A 121 2.65 -1.96 20.09
C MET A 121 3.02 -1.70 18.64
N TRP A 122 3.59 -0.52 18.41
CA TRP A 122 3.95 -0.03 17.08
C TRP A 122 5.32 0.66 17.15
N LEU A 123 6.16 0.46 16.15
CA LEU A 123 7.32 1.33 15.91
C LEU A 123 6.87 2.54 15.11
N HIS A 124 6.99 3.72 15.72
CA HIS A 124 6.85 4.99 15.04
C HIS A 124 8.23 5.49 14.58
N LEU A 125 8.52 5.37 13.29
CA LEU A 125 9.73 5.87 12.64
C LEU A 125 9.57 7.36 12.36
N ARG A 126 10.32 8.18 13.10
CA ARG A 126 10.31 9.64 12.93
C ARG A 126 11.22 10.09 11.81
N GLN A 127 12.36 9.43 11.65
CA GLN A 127 13.34 9.78 10.64
C GLN A 127 13.99 8.52 10.09
N ARG A 128 14.23 8.56 8.78
CA ARG A 128 15.00 7.55 8.06
C ARG A 128 16.04 8.27 7.21
N GLN A 129 17.30 8.08 7.60
CA GLN A 129 18.42 8.78 6.98
C GLN A 129 19.37 7.80 6.30
N HIS A 130 20.05 8.27 5.28
CA HIS A 130 20.90 7.51 4.38
C HIS A 130 22.30 8.12 4.32
N ALA A 131 23.36 7.30 4.29
CA ALA A 131 24.74 7.79 4.21
C ALA A 131 25.62 6.90 3.32
N PHE A 132 26.35 7.51 2.38
CA PHE A 132 27.26 6.84 1.43
C PHE A 132 28.63 6.46 2.04
N GLU A 133 29.10 7.21 3.04
CA GLU A 133 30.30 6.97 3.86
C GLU A 133 30.12 7.68 5.22
N ALA A 134 31.19 7.98 5.98
CA ALA A 134 31.17 8.85 7.17
C ALA A 134 30.82 10.34 6.87
N GLY A 135 29.97 10.56 5.87
CA GLY A 135 29.47 11.84 5.41
C GLY A 135 28.16 12.24 6.07
N GLN A 136 27.45 13.17 5.43
CA GLN A 136 26.18 13.71 5.93
C GLN A 136 25.06 12.67 5.80
N TRP A 137 24.25 12.59 6.86
CA TRP A 137 22.99 11.85 6.84
C TRP A 137 21.98 12.63 6.01
N LEU A 138 21.49 12.02 4.94
CA LEU A 138 20.49 12.60 4.04
C LEU A 138 19.14 11.93 4.29
N GLU A 139 18.10 12.74 4.33
CA GLU A 139 16.71 12.30 4.37
C GLU A 139 16.09 12.64 3.03
N PHE A 140 15.24 11.75 2.51
CA PHE A 140 14.49 12.07 1.31
C PHE A 140 13.42 13.12 1.64
N PRO A 141 13.12 14.03 0.70
CA PRO A 141 12.00 14.93 0.89
C PRO A 141 10.72 14.10 1.11
N GLU A 142 9.88 14.55 2.04
CA GLU A 142 8.54 13.99 2.15
C GLU A 142 7.76 14.43 0.91
N PRO A 143 7.05 13.51 0.23
CA PRO A 143 6.21 13.88 -0.91
C PRO A 143 5.10 14.81 -0.42
N GLU A 144 4.80 15.84 -1.21
CA GLU A 144 3.70 16.79 -0.89
C GLU A 144 2.33 16.11 -0.94
N SER A 145 2.20 15.05 -1.76
CA SER A 145 1.03 14.18 -1.84
C SER A 145 1.46 12.71 -2.00
N PHE A 146 0.95 11.84 -1.11
CA PHE A 146 1.14 10.40 -1.21
C PHE A 146 0.52 9.83 -2.49
N GLN A 147 -0.63 10.35 -2.91
CA GLN A 147 -1.35 9.92 -4.10
C GLN A 147 -0.56 10.23 -5.38
N GLN A 148 -0.05 11.46 -5.52
CA GLN A 148 0.79 11.84 -6.66
C GLN A 148 2.06 11.01 -6.72
N MET A 149 2.70 10.76 -5.56
CA MET A 149 3.86 9.88 -5.47
C MET A 149 3.53 8.44 -5.93
N MET A 150 2.38 7.89 -5.53
CA MET A 150 1.98 6.54 -5.93
C MET A 150 1.60 6.47 -7.39
N GLN A 151 0.84 7.43 -7.89
CA GLN A 151 0.53 7.54 -9.31
C GLN A 151 1.80 7.68 -10.16
N TYR A 152 2.76 8.49 -9.72
CA TYR A 152 4.05 8.62 -10.39
C TYR A 152 4.79 7.29 -10.44
N LEU A 153 4.86 6.55 -9.33
CA LEU A 153 5.52 5.25 -9.28
C LEU A 153 4.80 4.20 -10.15
N LEU A 154 3.48 4.14 -10.11
CA LEU A 154 2.67 3.20 -10.90
C LEU A 154 2.87 3.45 -12.40
N GLN A 155 2.88 4.72 -12.84
CA GLN A 155 3.12 5.10 -14.24
C GLN A 155 4.60 5.11 -14.64
N HIS A 156 5.51 4.79 -13.71
CA HIS A 156 6.93 4.83 -13.98
C HIS A 156 7.36 3.58 -14.77
N PRO A 157 7.94 3.68 -15.98
CA PRO A 157 8.22 2.49 -16.83
C PRO A 157 9.10 1.44 -16.15
N ALA A 158 10.01 1.87 -15.26
CA ALA A 158 10.82 0.96 -14.48
C ALA A 158 10.09 0.19 -13.36
N SER A 159 8.83 0.53 -13.02
CA SER A 159 8.02 -0.18 -12.00
C SER A 159 7.56 -1.56 -12.51
N GLU A 160 7.33 -1.68 -13.82
CA GLU A 160 6.97 -2.92 -14.51
C GLU A 160 8.14 -3.90 -14.67
N LEU A 161 9.37 -3.45 -14.42
CA LEU A 161 10.56 -4.29 -14.60
C LEU A 161 10.59 -5.41 -13.57
N GLN A 162 10.66 -6.65 -14.07
CA GLN A 162 10.76 -7.82 -13.22
C GLN A 162 12.20 -8.15 -12.80
N GLY A 163 12.27 -8.89 -11.70
CA GLY A 163 13.44 -9.65 -11.28
C GLY A 163 13.93 -10.67 -12.30
N GLU A 164 15.24 -10.94 -12.33
CA GLU A 164 15.78 -12.05 -13.13
C GLU A 164 15.30 -13.39 -12.56
N LEU A 165 14.74 -14.25 -13.40
CA LEU A 165 14.30 -15.59 -13.01
C LEU A 165 15.51 -16.50 -12.71
N LYS A 166 15.58 -17.00 -11.47
CA LYS A 166 16.62 -17.93 -11.01
C LYS A 166 16.16 -19.37 -10.97
N GLY A 167 14.85 -19.61 -10.80
CA GLY A 167 14.30 -20.95 -10.80
C GLY A 167 12.78 -20.95 -10.88
N ARG A 168 12.23 -22.10 -11.28
CA ARG A 168 10.79 -22.35 -11.32
C ARG A 168 10.56 -23.74 -10.74
N TYR A 169 9.71 -23.81 -9.71
CA TYR A 169 9.49 -25.03 -8.93
C TYR A 169 8.00 -25.23 -8.70
N THR A 170 7.52 -26.42 -9.03
CA THR A 170 6.13 -26.81 -8.83
C THR A 170 6.01 -27.62 -7.55
N ALA A 171 5.21 -27.13 -6.61
CA ALA A 171 4.84 -27.83 -5.40
C ALA A 171 3.55 -28.60 -5.64
N GLU A 172 3.57 -29.91 -5.39
CA GLU A 172 2.39 -30.76 -5.36
C GLU A 172 2.20 -31.27 -3.93
N GLN A 173 1.11 -30.82 -3.29
CA GLN A 173 0.71 -31.25 -1.97
C GLN A 173 -0.50 -32.17 -2.08
N THR A 174 -0.51 -33.27 -1.34
CA THR A 174 -1.70 -34.12 -1.16
C THR A 174 -2.38 -33.77 0.16
N HIS A 175 -3.67 -34.08 0.27
CA HIS A 175 -4.48 -33.79 1.46
C HIS A 175 -3.95 -34.47 2.75
N ASP A 176 -3.12 -35.52 2.64
CA ASP A 176 -2.45 -36.13 3.80
C ASP A 176 -1.18 -35.39 4.25
N GLY A 177 -0.83 -34.28 3.60
CA GLY A 177 0.32 -33.42 3.89
C GLY A 177 1.62 -33.84 3.20
N THR A 178 1.60 -34.84 2.32
CA THR A 178 2.77 -35.19 1.51
C THR A 178 3.03 -34.09 0.49
N LEU A 179 4.24 -33.54 0.51
CA LEU A 179 4.67 -32.46 -0.39
C LEU A 179 5.81 -32.94 -1.26
N THR A 180 5.68 -32.71 -2.57
CA THR A 180 6.70 -33.02 -3.57
C THR A 180 7.00 -31.82 -4.45
N TRP A 181 8.25 -31.70 -4.88
CA TRP A 181 8.73 -30.58 -5.67
C TRP A 181 9.28 -31.05 -7.01
N THR A 182 8.92 -30.35 -8.08
CA THR A 182 9.45 -30.59 -9.43
C THR A 182 9.95 -29.29 -10.06
N PRO A 183 11.23 -29.16 -10.43
CA PRO A 183 12.33 -30.09 -10.13
C PRO A 183 12.61 -30.18 -8.62
N GLU A 184 13.47 -31.12 -8.20
CA GLU A 184 13.87 -31.24 -6.81
C GLU A 184 14.54 -29.95 -6.32
N LEU A 185 14.08 -29.42 -5.19
CA LEU A 185 14.63 -28.20 -4.59
C LEU A 185 16.05 -28.42 -4.08
N PRO A 186 16.94 -27.42 -4.20
CA PRO A 186 18.18 -27.36 -3.46
C PRO A 186 17.94 -27.55 -1.95
N GLY A 187 18.81 -28.32 -1.29
CA GLY A 187 18.60 -28.73 0.10
C GLY A 187 18.57 -27.58 1.10
N ASP A 188 19.23 -26.46 0.79
CA ASP A 188 19.24 -25.22 1.56
C ASP A 188 17.95 -24.40 1.43
N LEU A 189 17.18 -24.59 0.36
CA LEU A 189 15.87 -23.93 0.16
C LEU A 189 14.70 -24.77 0.66
N ARG A 190 14.91 -26.09 0.82
CA ARG A 190 13.82 -27.05 0.99
C ARG A 190 12.94 -26.78 2.21
N SER A 191 13.51 -26.47 3.37
CA SER A 191 12.72 -26.25 4.58
C SER A 191 11.80 -25.03 4.48
N GLU A 192 12.31 -23.90 3.99
CA GLU A 192 11.54 -22.66 3.87
C GLU A 192 10.45 -22.78 2.80
N PHE A 193 10.75 -23.41 1.66
CA PHE A 193 9.76 -23.67 0.62
C PHE A 193 8.71 -24.69 1.07
N ASP A 194 9.11 -25.73 1.80
CA ASP A 194 8.19 -26.74 2.33
C ASP A 194 7.17 -26.12 3.31
N GLU A 195 7.57 -25.11 4.09
CA GLU A 195 6.66 -24.36 4.97
C GLU A 195 5.77 -23.43 4.13
N LEU A 196 6.36 -22.64 3.24
CA LEU A 196 5.64 -21.72 2.35
C LEU A 196 4.55 -22.41 1.52
N ALA A 197 4.84 -23.57 0.92
CA ALA A 197 3.86 -24.28 0.12
C ALA A 197 2.70 -24.83 0.96
N ARG A 198 2.97 -25.26 2.20
CA ARG A 198 1.91 -25.73 3.09
C ARG A 198 1.08 -24.59 3.66
N ASP A 199 1.68 -23.44 3.93
CA ASP A 199 0.94 -22.23 4.27
C ASP A 199 0.04 -21.82 3.10
N TRP A 200 0.57 -21.85 1.88
CA TRP A 200 -0.13 -21.51 0.65
C TRP A 200 -1.28 -22.47 0.29
N HIS A 201 -1.12 -23.78 0.51
CA HIS A 201 -2.16 -24.80 0.23
C HIS A 201 -3.06 -25.11 1.43
N GLY A 202 -2.68 -24.67 2.63
CA GLY A 202 -3.35 -24.99 3.89
C GLY A 202 -2.62 -26.09 4.69
N ASN A 203 -2.35 -25.78 5.96
CA ASN A 203 -1.69 -26.70 6.91
C ASN A 203 -2.66 -27.65 7.64
N THR A 204 -3.97 -27.38 7.57
CA THR A 204 -5.00 -28.18 8.22
C THR A 204 -6.08 -28.58 7.22
N PRO A 205 -6.85 -29.66 7.46
CA PRO A 205 -7.95 -30.03 6.59
C PRO A 205 -8.98 -28.90 6.41
N GLU A 206 -9.20 -28.10 7.45
CA GLU A 206 -10.11 -26.96 7.39
C GLU A 206 -9.56 -25.85 6.48
N ALA A 207 -8.32 -25.42 6.68
CA ALA A 207 -7.68 -24.40 5.84
C ALA A 207 -7.54 -24.86 4.38
N TRP A 208 -7.24 -26.14 4.16
CA TRP A 208 -7.19 -26.74 2.82
C TRP A 208 -8.52 -26.65 2.08
N ALA A 209 -9.63 -26.96 2.76
CA ALA A 209 -10.96 -26.86 2.17
C ALA A 209 -11.39 -25.40 1.96
N GLU A 210 -11.06 -24.50 2.89
CA GLU A 210 -11.34 -23.07 2.82
C GLU A 210 -10.61 -22.43 1.63
N ILE A 211 -9.30 -22.62 1.50
CA ILE A 211 -8.49 -22.13 0.37
C ILE A 211 -9.03 -22.67 -0.95
N HIS A 212 -9.42 -23.95 -1.01
CA HIS A 212 -10.03 -24.49 -2.22
C HIS A 212 -11.31 -23.75 -2.58
N ALA A 213 -12.24 -23.63 -1.62
CA ALA A 213 -13.53 -23.00 -1.82
C ALA A 213 -13.42 -21.54 -2.26
N GLU A 214 -12.48 -20.79 -1.66
CA GLU A 214 -12.16 -19.41 -2.09
C GLU A 214 -11.70 -19.38 -3.55
N MET A 215 -10.79 -20.27 -3.92
CA MET A 215 -10.19 -20.29 -5.26
C MET A 215 -11.17 -20.73 -6.36
N ILE A 216 -12.23 -21.47 -6.04
CA ILE A 216 -13.29 -21.85 -7.01
C ILE A 216 -14.55 -21.01 -6.88
N ALA A 217 -14.59 -19.99 -6.02
CA ALA A 217 -15.79 -19.22 -5.72
C ALA A 217 -16.41 -18.55 -6.97
N TYR A 218 -15.58 -18.24 -7.96
CA TYR A 218 -15.98 -17.60 -9.23
C TYR A 218 -16.31 -18.60 -10.34
N ASP A 219 -16.11 -19.91 -10.12
CA ASP A 219 -16.50 -20.95 -11.07
C ASP A 219 -17.90 -21.49 -10.73
N GLU A 220 -18.92 -20.97 -11.42
CA GLU A 220 -20.32 -21.42 -11.27
C GLU A 220 -20.54 -22.91 -11.57
N THR A 221 -19.57 -23.57 -12.21
CA THR A 221 -19.64 -24.99 -12.55
C THR A 221 -18.94 -25.90 -11.54
N ALA A 222 -18.15 -25.32 -10.63
CA ALA A 222 -17.45 -26.05 -9.58
C ALA A 222 -18.40 -26.39 -8.42
N ASP A 223 -18.14 -27.52 -7.76
CA ASP A 223 -18.85 -27.93 -6.55
C ASP A 223 -18.08 -27.38 -5.33
N PRO A 224 -18.60 -26.34 -4.63
CA PRO A 224 -17.89 -25.71 -3.52
C PRO A 224 -17.69 -26.66 -2.32
N ASP A 225 -18.46 -27.74 -2.24
CA ASP A 225 -18.33 -28.75 -1.19
C ASP A 225 -17.29 -29.84 -1.55
N ALA A 226 -16.75 -29.85 -2.77
CA ALA A 226 -15.78 -30.84 -3.21
C ALA A 226 -14.37 -30.51 -2.72
N VAL A 227 -13.88 -31.26 -1.73
CA VAL A 227 -12.50 -31.09 -1.22
C VAL A 227 -11.51 -31.83 -2.12
N PRO A 228 -10.46 -31.15 -2.66
CA PRO A 228 -9.49 -31.80 -3.51
C PRO A 228 -8.56 -32.73 -2.73
N VAL A 229 -8.16 -33.83 -3.36
CA VAL A 229 -7.19 -34.77 -2.79
C VAL A 229 -5.75 -34.30 -3.00
N ALA A 230 -5.51 -33.41 -3.95
CA ALA A 230 -4.21 -32.80 -4.20
C ALA A 230 -4.34 -31.38 -4.79
N MET A 231 -3.38 -30.52 -4.46
CA MET A 231 -3.21 -29.18 -5.02
C MET A 231 -1.80 -29.04 -5.58
N ARG A 232 -1.67 -28.22 -6.63
CA ARG A 232 -0.41 -27.94 -7.30
C ARG A 232 -0.28 -26.46 -7.61
N THR A 233 0.84 -25.86 -7.23
CA THR A 233 1.18 -24.48 -7.58
C THR A 233 2.60 -24.42 -8.09
N THR A 234 2.83 -23.71 -9.19
CA THR A 234 4.18 -23.34 -9.60
C THR A 234 4.59 -22.03 -8.94
N PHE A 235 5.81 -21.99 -8.42
CA PHE A 235 6.45 -20.82 -7.86
C PHE A 235 7.66 -20.44 -8.70
N GLU A 236 7.79 -19.15 -9.01
CA GLU A 236 9.00 -18.56 -9.55
C GLU A 236 9.86 -18.00 -8.44
N LEU A 237 11.16 -18.24 -8.55
CA LEU A 237 12.18 -17.66 -7.69
C LEU A 237 12.97 -16.64 -8.51
N ARG A 238 12.89 -15.37 -8.12
CA ARG A 238 13.49 -14.26 -8.85
C ARG A 238 14.44 -13.46 -7.98
N GLU A 239 15.43 -12.83 -8.59
CA GLU A 239 16.07 -11.69 -7.91
C GLU A 239 15.05 -10.58 -7.68
N PRO A 240 15.22 -9.73 -6.65
CA PRO A 240 14.37 -8.57 -6.51
C PRO A 240 14.35 -7.71 -7.78
N ALA A 241 13.15 -7.24 -8.15
CA ALA A 241 12.99 -6.25 -9.20
C ALA A 241 13.82 -4.98 -8.91
N PRO A 242 14.26 -4.21 -9.92
CA PRO A 242 15.08 -3.01 -9.69
C PRO A 242 14.37 -1.97 -8.81
N LEU A 243 13.06 -1.86 -8.98
CA LEU A 243 12.13 -1.11 -8.13
C LEU A 243 11.12 -2.10 -7.54
N ARG A 244 10.57 -1.78 -6.37
CA ARG A 244 9.48 -2.55 -5.78
C ARG A 244 8.21 -2.21 -6.54
N SER A 245 7.61 -3.23 -7.17
CA SER A 245 6.27 -3.11 -7.74
C SER A 245 5.22 -3.23 -6.63
N LEU A 246 4.10 -2.53 -6.79
CA LEU A 246 2.92 -2.69 -5.94
C LEU A 246 2.04 -3.84 -6.45
N THR A 247 1.93 -3.99 -7.78
CA THR A 247 1.12 -5.02 -8.44
C THR A 247 1.78 -6.39 -8.47
N ASN A 248 3.11 -6.44 -8.35
CA ASN A 248 3.87 -7.68 -8.35
C ASN A 248 4.62 -7.87 -7.03
N THR A 249 3.86 -7.88 -5.92
CA THR A 249 4.42 -8.09 -4.58
C THR A 249 4.76 -9.57 -4.39
N PRO A 250 5.99 -9.92 -4.00
CA PRO A 250 6.34 -11.32 -3.77
C PRO A 250 5.54 -11.89 -2.59
N LEU A 251 5.15 -13.16 -2.70
CA LEU A 251 4.51 -13.91 -1.62
C LEU A 251 5.43 -14.00 -0.40
N SER A 252 6.72 -14.22 -0.64
CA SER A 252 7.75 -14.27 0.39
C SER A 252 9.13 -14.01 -0.20
N THR A 253 10.12 -13.90 0.67
CA THR A 253 11.53 -13.80 0.28
C THR A 253 12.33 -14.91 0.94
N VAL A 254 13.00 -15.74 0.13
CA VAL A 254 13.85 -16.85 0.58
C VAL A 254 15.29 -16.59 0.13
N ASN A 255 16.22 -16.54 1.08
CA ASN A 255 17.63 -16.22 0.80
C ASN A 255 17.85 -14.95 -0.04
N GLY A 256 16.99 -13.94 0.14
CA GLY A 256 17.05 -12.67 -0.60
C GLY A 256 16.52 -12.74 -2.04
N LEU A 257 15.85 -13.84 -2.41
CA LEU A 257 15.15 -14.00 -3.68
C LEU A 257 13.64 -13.95 -3.44
N ASP A 258 12.94 -13.28 -4.35
CA ASP A 258 11.49 -13.12 -4.34
C ASP A 258 10.82 -14.41 -4.82
N VAL A 259 9.86 -14.91 -4.04
CA VAL A 259 9.04 -16.07 -4.36
C VAL A 259 7.68 -15.58 -4.84
N LEU A 260 7.30 -15.93 -6.07
CA LEU A 260 6.04 -15.52 -6.68
C LEU A 260 5.24 -16.75 -7.13
N PRO A 261 3.97 -16.93 -6.70
CA PRO A 261 3.10 -17.93 -7.28
C PRO A 261 2.76 -17.53 -8.72
N VAL A 262 2.69 -18.51 -9.60
CA VAL A 262 2.31 -18.30 -11.00
C VAL A 262 0.82 -18.56 -11.12
N SER A 263 0.04 -17.51 -11.33
CA SER A 263 -1.43 -17.52 -11.29
C SER A 263 -2.06 -18.57 -12.21
N ASP A 264 -1.60 -18.64 -13.46
CA ASP A 264 -2.05 -19.55 -14.52
C ASP A 264 -1.55 -21.00 -14.36
N GLU A 265 -0.69 -21.27 -13.37
CA GLU A 265 -0.16 -22.60 -13.07
C GLU A 265 -0.58 -23.12 -11.69
N ARG A 266 -1.81 -22.80 -11.29
CA ARG A 266 -2.48 -23.32 -10.10
C ARG A 266 -3.51 -24.37 -10.50
N PHE A 267 -3.41 -25.56 -9.92
CA PHE A 267 -4.27 -26.69 -10.24
C PHE A 267 -4.72 -27.43 -8.98
N TYR A 268 -5.86 -28.10 -9.08
CA TYR A 268 -6.32 -29.07 -8.09
C TYR A 268 -6.74 -30.38 -8.75
N SER A 269 -6.83 -31.42 -7.94
CA SER A 269 -7.33 -32.73 -8.36
C SER A 269 -8.26 -33.31 -7.32
N LEU A 270 -9.44 -33.75 -7.76
CA LEU A 270 -10.43 -34.43 -6.91
C LEU A 270 -10.19 -35.96 -6.82
N ASP A 271 -9.45 -36.52 -7.78
CA ASP A 271 -9.20 -37.96 -7.91
C ASP A 271 -7.71 -38.36 -7.84
N GLY A 272 -6.81 -37.36 -7.81
CA GLY A 272 -5.36 -37.53 -7.81
C GLY A 272 -4.79 -37.90 -9.18
N GLN A 273 -5.58 -37.83 -10.25
CA GLN A 273 -5.19 -38.23 -11.61
C GLN A 273 -5.50 -37.15 -12.64
N THR A 274 -6.67 -36.54 -12.52
CA THR A 274 -7.19 -35.48 -13.38
C THR A 274 -6.93 -34.15 -12.71
N TRP A 275 -6.22 -33.27 -13.39
CA TRP A 275 -5.90 -31.92 -12.90
C TRP A 275 -6.82 -30.91 -13.56
N GLN A 276 -7.45 -30.08 -12.74
CA GLN A 276 -8.29 -28.97 -13.13
C GLN A 276 -7.55 -27.68 -12.78
N PRO A 277 -7.43 -26.71 -13.69
CA PRO A 277 -6.90 -25.40 -13.32
C PRO A 277 -7.87 -24.76 -12.34
N TYR A 278 -7.34 -24.01 -11.37
CA TYR A 278 -8.17 -23.03 -10.70
C TYR A 278 -8.59 -21.97 -11.72
N PRO A 279 -9.81 -21.40 -11.61
CA PRO A 279 -10.16 -20.26 -12.44
C PRO A 279 -9.13 -19.17 -12.24
N ASP A 280 -8.77 -18.49 -13.33
CA ASP A 280 -8.09 -17.21 -13.20
C ASP A 280 -9.09 -16.30 -12.50
N VAL A 281 -8.87 -16.11 -11.20
CA VAL A 281 -9.26 -14.86 -10.56
C VAL A 281 -8.46 -13.85 -11.36
N GLU A 282 -9.12 -13.07 -12.24
CA GLU A 282 -8.51 -11.85 -12.75
C GLU A 282 -7.83 -11.23 -11.54
N ASP A 283 -6.51 -11.07 -11.62
CA ASP A 283 -5.71 -10.60 -10.51
C ASP A 283 -6.47 -9.37 -9.98
N GLU A 284 -6.84 -9.30 -8.71
CA GLU A 284 -7.31 -8.02 -8.14
C GLU A 284 -6.18 -6.96 -8.26
N ASN A 285 -4.98 -7.35 -8.74
CA ASN A 285 -3.93 -6.48 -9.25
C ASN A 285 -4.16 -5.96 -10.69
N ASP A 286 -4.90 -6.65 -11.56
CA ASP A 286 -5.37 -6.12 -12.86
C ASP A 286 -6.45 -5.04 -12.66
N GLU A 287 -7.20 -5.06 -11.54
CA GLU A 287 -8.04 -3.92 -11.12
C GLU A 287 -7.21 -2.70 -10.67
N LEU A 288 -5.92 -2.87 -10.33
CA LEU A 288 -5.00 -1.76 -10.07
C LEU A 288 -4.20 -1.33 -11.30
N ASP A 289 -3.98 -2.23 -12.27
CA ASP A 289 -3.43 -1.89 -13.60
C ASP A 289 -4.50 -1.27 -14.53
N GLY A 290 -5.74 -1.19 -14.07
CA GLY A 290 -6.81 -0.43 -14.69
C GLY A 290 -7.99 -0.21 -13.76
N ILE A 291 -7.88 0.74 -12.82
CA ILE A 291 -9.08 1.53 -12.49
C ILE A 291 -9.37 2.32 -13.78
N ASP A 292 -10.05 1.68 -14.72
CA ASP A 292 -10.76 2.39 -15.77
C ASP A 292 -11.89 3.09 -15.01
N PHE A 293 -11.66 4.35 -14.65
CA PHE A 293 -12.68 5.21 -14.05
C PHE A 293 -13.97 5.25 -14.90
N ASP A 294 -13.90 4.76 -16.14
CA ASP A 294 -15.00 4.56 -17.07
C ASP A 294 -15.96 3.41 -16.68
N ASP A 295 -15.55 2.42 -15.87
CA ASP A 295 -16.38 1.27 -15.45
C ASP A 295 -16.98 1.42 -14.04
N LEU A 296 -16.54 2.42 -13.25
CA LEU A 296 -17.15 2.73 -11.96
C LEU A 296 -18.48 3.45 -12.18
N GLU A 297 -19.58 2.90 -11.65
CA GLU A 297 -20.83 3.63 -11.63
C GLU A 297 -20.70 4.79 -10.62
N MET A 298 -20.66 6.02 -11.14
CA MET A 298 -20.46 7.24 -10.36
C MET A 298 -21.76 8.05 -10.26
N PHE A 299 -21.93 8.79 -9.18
CA PHE A 299 -22.97 9.81 -9.05
C PHE A 299 -22.39 11.17 -8.68
N GLY A 300 -23.00 12.22 -9.22
CA GLY A 300 -22.58 13.60 -8.98
C GLY A 300 -23.02 14.12 -7.60
N VAL A 301 -22.10 14.76 -6.90
CA VAL A 301 -22.32 15.46 -5.63
C VAL A 301 -21.83 16.89 -5.74
N THR A 302 -22.65 17.85 -5.35
CA THR A 302 -22.26 19.25 -5.23
C THR A 302 -21.92 19.58 -3.78
N VAL A 303 -20.72 20.10 -3.55
CA VAL A 303 -20.27 20.61 -2.25
C VAL A 303 -20.08 22.12 -2.33
N TRP A 304 -20.78 22.85 -1.46
CA TRP A 304 -20.72 24.30 -1.36
C TRP A 304 -19.71 24.74 -0.32
N ALA A 305 -19.05 25.87 -0.54
CA ALA A 305 -18.06 26.45 0.37
C ALA A 305 -18.61 26.69 1.80
N ASP A 306 -19.92 26.89 1.93
CA ASP A 306 -20.62 27.07 3.22
C ASP A 306 -20.89 25.76 3.99
N GLY A 307 -20.50 24.60 3.43
CA GLY A 307 -20.68 23.28 4.02
C GLY A 307 -22.00 22.59 3.65
N ARG A 308 -22.80 23.17 2.75
CA ARG A 308 -23.96 22.47 2.18
C ARG A 308 -23.51 21.44 1.15
N THR A 309 -24.18 20.29 1.15
CA THR A 309 -23.96 19.21 0.18
C THR A 309 -25.28 18.85 -0.48
N GLU A 310 -25.27 18.68 -1.80
CA GLU A 310 -26.43 18.35 -2.62
C GLU A 310 -26.08 17.18 -3.53
N TRP A 311 -26.99 16.22 -3.67
CA TRP A 311 -26.86 15.06 -4.57
C TRP A 311 -28.26 14.67 -5.07
N PRO A 312 -28.40 13.88 -6.15
CA PRO A 312 -29.70 13.55 -6.69
C PRO A 312 -30.56 12.80 -5.67
N ASP A 313 -31.87 13.09 -5.71
CA ASP A 313 -32.85 12.42 -4.86
C ASP A 313 -32.78 10.89 -5.06
N ASP A 314 -33.02 10.14 -3.99
CA ASP A 314 -33.00 8.66 -3.97
C ASP A 314 -31.65 7.99 -4.32
N THR A 315 -30.56 8.75 -4.47
CA THR A 315 -29.22 8.18 -4.78
C THR A 315 -28.49 7.69 -3.52
N VAL A 316 -28.51 8.48 -2.45
CA VAL A 316 -27.79 8.16 -1.21
C VAL A 316 -28.80 7.72 -0.14
N PRO A 317 -28.72 6.49 0.39
CA PRO A 317 -29.59 6.05 1.48
C PRO A 317 -29.46 6.93 2.72
N ASP A 318 -30.57 7.20 3.42
CA ASP A 318 -30.59 8.05 4.63
C ASP A 318 -29.57 7.62 5.69
N ALA A 319 -29.35 6.31 5.83
CA ALA A 319 -28.38 5.73 6.77
C ALA A 319 -26.92 6.09 6.43
N ARG A 320 -26.62 6.40 5.16
CA ARG A 320 -25.29 6.74 4.63
C ARG A 320 -25.09 8.25 4.45
N ALA A 321 -26.17 9.02 4.31
CA ALA A 321 -26.15 10.45 4.01
C ALA A 321 -25.34 11.29 5.01
N GLU A 322 -25.42 11.01 6.32
CA GLU A 322 -24.64 11.74 7.32
C GLU A 322 -23.14 11.45 7.24
N LYS A 323 -22.77 10.19 7.01
CA LYS A 323 -21.37 9.79 6.86
C LYS A 323 -20.76 10.41 5.61
N LEU A 324 -21.40 10.22 4.44
CA LEU A 324 -20.93 10.81 3.18
C LEU A 324 -20.76 12.33 3.31
N ARG A 325 -21.71 13.02 3.93
CA ARG A 325 -21.58 14.46 4.19
C ARG A 325 -20.36 14.78 5.07
N ALA A 326 -20.17 14.05 6.16
CA ALA A 326 -19.01 14.28 7.03
C ALA A 326 -17.68 14.08 6.28
N ASP A 327 -17.61 13.05 5.43
CA ASP A 327 -16.42 12.70 4.66
C ASP A 327 -16.15 13.76 3.57
N LEU A 328 -17.17 14.22 2.84
CA LEU A 328 -17.06 15.31 1.86
C LEU A 328 -16.60 16.63 2.49
N LEU A 329 -17.11 16.97 3.68
CA LEU A 329 -16.67 18.16 4.40
C LEU A 329 -15.23 18.03 4.91
N ALA A 330 -14.83 16.82 5.32
CA ALA A 330 -13.45 16.53 5.70
C ALA A 330 -12.48 16.62 4.50
N TYR A 331 -12.90 16.10 3.35
CA TYR A 331 -12.14 16.11 2.09
C TYR A 331 -11.94 17.53 1.54
N THR A 332 -13.03 18.28 1.41
CA THR A 332 -13.01 19.61 0.78
C THR A 332 -12.67 20.76 1.73
N GLY A 333 -12.79 20.54 3.05
CA GLY A 333 -12.72 21.61 4.05
C GLY A 333 -13.92 22.58 4.03
N ALA A 334 -14.99 22.26 3.31
CA ALA A 334 -16.20 23.08 3.23
C ALA A 334 -16.82 23.37 4.61
N GLY A 335 -17.38 24.56 4.78
CA GLY A 335 -17.83 25.06 6.08
C GLY A 335 -16.72 25.68 6.95
N ASN A 336 -15.45 25.59 6.51
CA ASN A 336 -14.31 26.31 7.08
C ASN A 336 -13.60 27.10 5.98
N GLU A 337 -13.68 28.43 6.05
CA GLU A 337 -13.13 29.34 5.04
C GLU A 337 -11.65 29.10 4.72
N GLY A 338 -10.83 28.82 5.74
CA GLY A 338 -9.39 28.59 5.54
C GLY A 338 -9.08 27.22 4.93
N ALA A 339 -9.81 26.17 5.34
CA ALA A 339 -9.62 24.83 4.81
C ALA A 339 -10.12 24.73 3.37
N TRP A 340 -11.29 25.33 3.08
CA TRP A 340 -11.83 25.45 1.73
C TRP A 340 -10.90 26.22 0.80
N ALA A 341 -10.32 27.33 1.27
CA ALA A 341 -9.38 28.11 0.47
C ALA A 341 -8.12 27.31 0.12
N LEU A 342 -7.60 26.52 1.07
CA LEU A 342 -6.45 25.66 0.83
C LEU A 342 -6.77 24.53 -0.17
N TYR A 343 -7.93 23.88 0.00
CA TYR A 343 -8.40 22.85 -0.93
C TYR A 343 -8.56 23.41 -2.34
N ALA A 344 -9.28 24.53 -2.49
CA ALA A 344 -9.54 25.15 -3.78
C ALA A 344 -8.26 25.62 -4.48
N ASP A 345 -7.32 26.21 -3.76
CA ASP A 345 -6.03 26.62 -4.33
C ASP A 345 -5.25 25.40 -4.85
N ARG A 346 -5.21 24.31 -4.09
CA ARG A 346 -4.58 23.05 -4.50
C ARG A 346 -5.23 22.46 -5.75
N THR A 347 -6.56 22.33 -5.75
CA THR A 347 -7.31 21.75 -6.89
C THR A 347 -7.09 22.58 -8.15
N LEU A 348 -7.27 23.91 -8.08
CA LEU A 348 -7.08 24.78 -9.25
C LEU A 348 -5.64 24.75 -9.77
N ARG A 349 -4.62 24.76 -8.90
CA ARG A 349 -3.23 24.70 -9.36
C ARG A 349 -2.90 23.39 -10.06
N SER A 350 -3.46 22.28 -9.56
CA SER A 350 -3.28 20.95 -10.15
C SER A 350 -3.89 20.83 -11.54
N PHE A 351 -5.12 21.31 -11.75
CA PHE A 351 -5.80 21.17 -13.04
C PHE A 351 -5.28 22.12 -14.11
N TYR A 352 -4.80 23.31 -13.72
CA TYR A 352 -4.41 24.36 -14.66
C TYR A 352 -2.89 24.56 -14.79
N ASP A 353 -2.08 23.64 -14.27
CA ASP A 353 -0.61 23.68 -14.31
C ASP A 353 -0.04 25.04 -13.85
N LEU A 354 -0.57 25.56 -12.74
CA LEU A 354 -0.22 26.89 -12.19
C LEU A 354 0.84 26.80 -11.08
N GLU A 355 1.55 25.68 -10.97
CA GLU A 355 2.57 25.45 -9.94
C GLU A 355 3.75 26.42 -10.05
N ASP A 356 4.11 26.81 -11.29
CA ASP A 356 5.16 27.80 -11.58
C ASP A 356 4.76 29.26 -11.24
N GLN A 357 3.52 29.47 -10.81
CA GLN A 357 2.98 30.79 -10.45
C GLN A 357 2.45 30.83 -8.99
N PRO A 358 3.30 30.57 -7.98
CA PRO A 358 2.87 30.45 -6.58
C PRO A 358 2.28 31.75 -6.01
N ASP A 359 2.68 32.90 -6.56
CA ASP A 359 2.18 34.22 -6.15
C ASP A 359 0.88 34.64 -6.87
N LYS A 360 0.40 33.87 -7.87
CA LYS A 360 -0.89 34.15 -8.53
C LYS A 360 -2.02 33.84 -7.54
N LEU A 361 -2.76 34.88 -7.16
CA LEU A 361 -3.98 34.74 -6.36
C LEU A 361 -5.08 34.15 -7.24
N LEU A 362 -5.56 32.96 -6.87
CA LEU A 362 -6.67 32.31 -7.56
C LEU A 362 -8.01 32.71 -6.94
N PRO A 363 -9.07 32.87 -7.75
CA PRO A 363 -10.41 33.09 -7.24
C PRO A 363 -10.86 31.89 -6.40
N LEU A 364 -11.60 32.15 -5.32
CA LEU A 364 -12.18 31.08 -4.50
C LEU A 364 -13.52 30.64 -5.08
N PRO A 365 -13.69 29.36 -5.45
CA PRO A 365 -14.97 28.85 -5.90
C PRO A 365 -15.99 28.86 -4.75
N LYS A 366 -17.26 29.03 -5.11
CA LYS A 366 -18.41 28.92 -4.19
C LYS A 366 -18.88 27.49 -4.04
N ALA A 367 -18.66 26.64 -5.05
CA ALA A 367 -18.97 25.22 -4.97
C ALA A 367 -18.13 24.43 -5.98
N ILE A 368 -18.09 23.12 -5.76
CA ILE A 368 -17.48 22.11 -6.62
C ILE A 368 -18.45 20.95 -6.81
N ARG A 369 -18.46 20.37 -8.01
CA ARG A 369 -19.11 19.10 -8.34
C ARG A 369 -18.06 18.01 -8.36
N LEU A 370 -18.40 16.92 -7.70
CA LEU A 370 -17.55 15.77 -7.48
C LEU A 370 -18.30 14.53 -7.96
N SER A 371 -17.60 13.60 -8.59
CA SER A 371 -18.14 12.27 -8.90
C SER A 371 -17.69 11.28 -7.83
N VAL A 372 -18.65 10.58 -7.23
CA VAL A 372 -18.46 9.62 -6.15
C VAL A 372 -18.94 8.24 -6.61
N PRO A 373 -18.17 7.15 -6.40
CA PRO A 373 -18.62 5.82 -6.81
C PRO A 373 -19.73 5.29 -5.92
N PHE A 374 -20.66 4.54 -6.51
CA PHE A 374 -21.70 3.85 -5.76
C PHE A 374 -21.12 2.87 -4.73
N ASP A 375 -20.00 2.22 -5.05
CA ASP A 375 -19.32 1.25 -4.17
C ASP A 375 -18.91 1.86 -2.82
N TYR A 376 -18.62 3.18 -2.79
CA TYR A 376 -18.33 3.88 -1.53
C TYR A 376 -19.53 3.88 -0.56
N LEU A 377 -20.76 3.77 -1.07
CA LEU A 377 -21.96 3.68 -0.23
C LEU A 377 -22.17 2.26 0.33
N GLU A 378 -21.61 1.26 -0.34
CA GLU A 378 -21.76 -0.16 -0.02
C GLU A 378 -20.65 -0.65 0.92
N ASP A 379 -19.41 -0.24 0.69
CA ASP A 379 -18.23 -0.65 1.47
C ASP A 379 -17.69 0.50 2.35
N GLU A 380 -17.67 0.28 3.66
CA GLU A 380 -17.18 1.24 4.66
C GLU A 380 -15.66 1.29 4.80
N THR A 381 -14.95 0.34 4.19
CA THR A 381 -13.49 0.25 4.23
C THR A 381 -12.82 1.13 3.17
N LEU A 382 -13.57 1.51 2.13
CA LEU A 382 -13.10 2.40 1.08
C LEU A 382 -12.87 3.82 1.59
N ILE A 383 -11.83 4.47 1.06
CA ILE A 383 -11.42 5.82 1.44
C ILE A 383 -11.90 6.79 0.35
N LEU A 384 -12.82 7.71 0.68
CA LEU A 384 -13.43 8.64 -0.28
C LEU A 384 -12.39 9.44 -1.07
N ASP A 385 -11.34 9.92 -0.39
CA ASP A 385 -10.23 10.71 -0.96
C ASP A 385 -9.51 9.97 -2.11
N ALA A 386 -9.49 8.64 -2.07
CA ALA A 386 -8.83 7.82 -3.10
C ALA A 386 -9.70 7.57 -4.34
N LEU A 387 -10.99 7.85 -4.28
CA LEU A 387 -11.99 7.41 -5.26
C LEU A 387 -12.84 8.54 -5.85
N ILE A 388 -12.79 9.73 -5.26
CA ILE A 388 -13.58 10.89 -5.68
C ILE A 388 -12.87 11.64 -6.82
N LEU A 389 -13.64 12.10 -7.80
CA LEU A 389 -13.14 12.93 -8.91
C LEU A 389 -13.70 14.34 -8.82
N GLU A 390 -12.87 15.35 -8.99
CA GLU A 390 -13.33 16.72 -9.21
C GLU A 390 -13.71 16.96 -10.67
N ASP A 391 -14.95 17.39 -10.91
CA ASP A 391 -15.48 17.56 -12.27
C ASP A 391 -15.60 19.04 -12.65
N GLU A 392 -16.39 19.80 -11.89
CA GLU A 392 -16.74 21.17 -12.24
C GLU A 392 -16.68 22.08 -11.02
N ILE A 393 -16.37 23.36 -11.24
CA ILE A 393 -16.36 24.39 -10.21
C ILE A 393 -17.26 25.55 -10.61
N THR A 394 -17.72 26.32 -9.62
CA THR A 394 -18.43 27.58 -9.84
C THR A 394 -17.92 28.67 -8.92
N PHE A 395 -17.70 29.87 -9.46
CA PHE A 395 -17.26 31.05 -8.70
C PHE A 395 -18.43 31.97 -8.32
N ASP A 396 -19.54 31.89 -9.05
CA ASP A 396 -20.73 32.72 -8.83
C ASP A 396 -21.89 31.93 -8.20
N GLY A 397 -21.86 30.58 -8.28
CA GLY A 397 -22.91 29.67 -7.83
C GLY A 397 -23.93 29.33 -8.91
N GLU A 398 -23.75 29.84 -10.14
CA GLU A 398 -24.68 29.69 -11.26
C GLU A 398 -23.99 29.12 -12.51
N THR A 399 -22.80 29.62 -12.83
CA THR A 399 -21.98 29.21 -13.98
C THR A 399 -20.99 28.14 -13.54
N TRP A 400 -21.04 26.99 -14.20
CA TRP A 400 -20.16 25.84 -13.94
C TRP A 400 -19.07 25.77 -15.00
N PHE A 401 -17.85 25.51 -14.56
CA PHE A 401 -16.66 25.38 -15.38
C PHE A 401 -16.10 23.99 -15.18
N ASP A 402 -15.94 23.27 -16.28
CA ASP A 402 -15.29 21.96 -16.31
C ASP A 402 -13.80 22.13 -15.96
N LEU A 403 -13.31 21.34 -15.02
CA LEU A 403 -11.91 21.38 -14.58
C LEU A 403 -10.95 20.77 -15.59
N TYR A 404 -11.45 19.95 -16.53
CA TYR A 404 -10.66 19.32 -17.59
C TYR A 404 -10.58 20.19 -18.87
N GLU A 405 -11.28 21.32 -18.92
CA GLU A 405 -11.17 22.34 -19.97
C GLU A 405 -10.42 23.58 -19.45
N ASP A 406 -9.92 24.45 -20.33
CA ASP A 406 -9.19 25.67 -19.92
C ASP A 406 -10.07 26.65 -19.09
N LEU A 407 -9.48 27.29 -18.07
CA LEU A 407 -10.12 28.43 -17.39
C LEU A 407 -10.46 29.53 -18.41
N PRO A 408 -11.58 30.26 -18.24
CA PRO A 408 -11.88 31.39 -19.11
C PRO A 408 -10.76 32.44 -19.07
N ASP A 409 -10.43 33.02 -20.23
CA ASP A 409 -9.37 34.02 -20.44
C ASP A 409 -9.41 35.25 -19.49
N ASP A 410 -10.55 35.50 -18.84
CA ASP A 410 -10.78 36.63 -17.95
C ASP A 410 -10.38 36.36 -16.46
N PHE A 411 -9.68 35.25 -16.16
CA PHE A 411 -9.29 34.83 -14.79
C PHE A 411 -7.78 34.78 -14.45
#